data_AF-A0A1Y1JHB5-F1
#
_entry.id   AF-A0A1Y1JHB5-F1
#
_cell.length_a   1.000
_cell.length_b   1.000
_cell.length_c   1.000
_cell.angle_alpha   90.00
_cell.angle_beta   90.00
_cell.angle_gamma   90.00
#
_symmetry.space_group_name_H-M   'P 1'
#
loop_
_entity.id
_entity.type
_entity.pdbx_description
1 polymer ?
#
loop_
_entity_poly.entity_id
_entity_poly.type
_entity_poly.pdbx_seq_one_letter_code
_entity_poly.pdbx_strand_id
1 'polypeptide(L)'
;MAEKHNQITHIIEVKCSSENHSNILHKCLSSDESLKQNGMYKYINVSGSTIKIELQSSTCEDIRYKAKNIYDYLHFFFKTIETFV
;
A
#
# COMPACT_ATOMS: atom_id res chain seq x y z
N MET A 1 19.24 -28.59 0.50
CA MET A 1 18.72 -28.16 1.82
C MET A 1 17.88 -26.92 1.56
N ALA A 2 16.59 -26.94 1.88
CA ALA A 2 15.71 -25.80 1.60
C ALA A 2 15.93 -24.72 2.66
N GLU A 3 16.58 -23.62 2.28
CA GLU A 3 16.65 -22.42 3.12
C GLU A 3 15.23 -21.90 3.31
N LYS A 4 14.73 -21.92 4.55
CA LYS A 4 13.52 -21.18 4.92
C LYS A 4 13.85 -19.70 4.77
N HIS A 5 13.56 -19.12 3.60
CA HIS A 5 13.62 -17.68 3.42
C HIS A 5 12.73 -17.03 4.47
N ASN A 6 13.35 -16.29 5.40
CA ASN A 6 12.63 -15.57 6.45
C ASN A 6 11.88 -14.41 5.78
N GLN A 7 10.60 -14.63 5.46
CA GLN A 7 9.76 -13.59 4.88
C GLN A 7 9.15 -12.75 5.99
N ILE A 8 9.46 -11.45 5.97
CA ILE A 8 8.88 -10.42 6.82
C ILE A 8 7.65 -9.88 6.09
N THR A 9 6.52 -9.81 6.81
CA THR A 9 5.29 -9.18 6.33
C THR A 9 5.00 -7.95 7.18
N HIS A 10 4.63 -6.85 6.52
CA HIS A 10 4.18 -5.62 7.15
C HIS A 10 2.84 -5.19 6.54
N ILE A 11 1.93 -4.66 7.36
CA ILE A 11 0.60 -4.24 6.90
C ILE A 11 0.44 -2.75 7.19
N ILE A 12 0.21 -1.97 6.15
CA ILE A 12 -0.23 -0.58 6.27
C ILE A 12 -1.76 -0.58 6.23
N GLU A 13 -2.39 -0.12 7.31
CA GLU A 13 -3.83 0.04 7.40
C GLU A 13 -4.21 1.53 7.30
N VAL A 14 -5.10 1.86 6.36
CA VAL A 14 -5.60 3.22 6.17
C VAL A 14 -7.11 3.21 6.39
N LYS A 15 -7.56 4.03 7.35
CA LYS A 15 -8.97 4.22 7.67
C LYS A 15 -9.50 5.44 6.91
N CYS A 16 -10.39 5.19 5.98
CA CYS A 16 -11.05 6.23 5.19
C CYS A 16 -12.36 6.66 5.88
N SER A 17 -12.88 7.83 5.52
CA SER A 17 -14.14 8.36 6.07
C SER A 17 -15.39 7.67 5.52
N SER A 18 -15.29 6.97 4.39
CA SER A 18 -16.39 6.19 3.81
C SER A 18 -15.86 4.99 3.02
N GLU A 19 -16.73 4.01 2.76
CA GLU A 19 -16.44 2.89 1.87
C GLU A 19 -16.19 3.33 0.41
N ASN A 20 -16.85 4.41 -0.03
CA ASN A 20 -16.58 4.95 -1.35
C ASN A 20 -15.13 5.47 -1.45
N HIS A 21 -14.61 6.11 -0.40
CA HIS A 21 -13.23 6.61 -0.38
C HIS A 21 -12.19 5.49 -0.37
N SER A 22 -12.40 4.42 0.40
CA SER A 22 -11.50 3.26 0.38
C SER A 22 -11.51 2.56 -0.99
N ASN A 23 -12.67 2.46 -1.63
CA ASN A 23 -12.80 1.90 -2.98
C ASN A 23 -12.08 2.76 -4.05
N ILE A 24 -12.16 4.09 -3.96
CA ILE A 24 -11.42 5.00 -4.85
C ILE A 24 -9.92 4.83 -4.65
N LEU A 25 -9.44 4.87 -3.40
CA LEU A 25 -8.02 4.70 -3.09
C LEU A 25 -7.50 3.33 -3.57
N HIS A 26 -8.26 2.26 -3.38
CA HIS A 26 -7.94 0.94 -3.89
C HIS A 26 -7.80 0.92 -5.41
N LYS A 27 -8.73 1.54 -6.14
CA LYS A 27 -8.65 1.65 -7.60
C LYS A 27 -7.37 2.39 -8.02
N CYS A 28 -7.04 3.52 -7.39
CA CYS A 28 -5.85 4.28 -7.70
C CYS A 28 -4.57 3.46 -7.48
N LEU A 29 -4.40 2.85 -6.30
CA LEU A 29 -3.26 1.99 -5.99
C LEU A 29 -3.14 0.79 -6.94
N SER A 30 -4.29 0.21 -7.32
CA SER A 30 -4.36 -0.94 -8.22
C SER A 30 -4.24 -0.56 -9.70
N SER A 31 -4.37 0.71 -10.07
CA SER A 31 -4.14 1.19 -11.44
C SER A 31 -2.73 1.71 -11.66
N ASP A 32 -1.97 1.99 -10.59
CA ASP A 32 -0.62 2.52 -10.70
C ASP A 32 0.38 1.40 -11.04
N GLU A 33 0.84 1.39 -12.29
CA GLU A 33 1.80 0.41 -12.79
C GLU A 33 3.19 0.55 -12.15
N SER A 34 3.57 1.75 -11.69
CA SER A 34 4.88 1.95 -11.05
C SER A 34 4.95 1.20 -9.71
N LEU A 35 3.86 1.21 -8.93
CA LEU A 35 3.81 0.47 -7.67
C LEU A 35 3.84 -1.05 -7.90
N LYS A 36 3.16 -1.53 -8.95
CA LYS A 36 3.12 -2.96 -9.29
C LYS A 36 4.46 -3.47 -9.82
N GLN A 37 5.02 -2.79 -10.82
CA GLN A 37 6.24 -3.24 -11.49
C GLN A 37 7.45 -3.24 -10.56
N ASN A 38 7.49 -2.28 -9.62
CA ASN A 38 8.53 -2.25 -8.61
C ASN A 38 8.25 -3.18 -7.41
N GLY A 39 7.11 -3.87 -7.38
CA GLY A 39 6.74 -4.79 -6.30
C GLY A 39 6.60 -4.10 -4.94
N MET A 40 6.05 -2.87 -4.91
CA MET A 40 5.96 -2.07 -3.68
C MET A 40 5.03 -2.70 -2.65
N TYR A 41 4.01 -3.43 -3.09
CA TYR A 41 3.11 -4.21 -2.25
C TYR A 41 2.88 -5.60 -2.85
N LYS A 42 2.45 -6.53 -2.01
CA LYS A 42 2.07 -7.89 -2.40
C LYS A 42 0.57 -7.98 -2.69
N TYR A 43 -0.25 -7.48 -1.76
CA TYR A 43 -1.70 -7.47 -1.88
C TYR A 43 -2.30 -6.19 -1.31
N ILE A 44 -3.45 -5.81 -1.86
CA ILE A 44 -4.29 -4.74 -1.32
C ILE A 44 -5.68 -5.33 -1.11
N ASN A 45 -6.26 -5.10 0.06
CA ASN A 45 -7.61 -5.55 0.38
C ASN A 45 -8.44 -4.39 0.94
N VAL A 46 -9.74 -4.37 0.63
CA VAL A 46 -10.69 -3.39 1.14
C VAL A 46 -11.73 -4.10 2.00
N SER A 47 -12.03 -3.52 3.16
CA SER A 47 -13.09 -3.98 4.05
C SER A 47 -13.82 -2.76 4.61
N GLY A 48 -15.01 -2.48 4.08
CA GLY A 48 -15.76 -1.26 4.36
C GLY A 48 -14.91 -0.03 4.07
N SER A 49 -14.83 0.90 5.03
CA SER A 49 -14.03 2.12 4.91
C SER A 49 -12.52 1.92 5.18
N THR A 50 -12.04 0.69 5.30
CA THR A 50 -10.63 0.40 5.59
C THR A 50 -9.95 -0.27 4.41
N ILE A 51 -8.73 0.18 4.08
CA ILE A 51 -7.84 -0.46 3.11
C ILE A 51 -6.60 -0.99 3.83
N LYS A 52 -6.18 -2.21 3.47
CA LYS A 52 -4.99 -2.88 3.98
C LYS A 52 -4.04 -3.16 2.84
N ILE A 53 -2.80 -2.69 2.97
CA ILE A 53 -1.72 -2.87 1.99
C ILE A 53 -0.67 -3.77 2.63
N GLU A 54 -0.54 -5.00 2.12
CA GLU A 54 0.44 -5.99 2.58
C GLU A 54 1.76 -5.80 1.84
N LEU A 55 2.84 -5.56 2.58
CA LEU A 55 4.21 -5.54 2.10
C LEU A 55 4.89 -6.84 2.50
N GLN A 56 5.73 -7.38 1.63
CA GLN A 56 6.51 -8.58 1.93
C GLN A 56 7.93 -8.47 1.40
N SER A 57 8.91 -8.90 2.21
CA SER A 57 10.31 -8.97 1.82
C SER A 57 11.11 -9.90 2.72
N SER A 58 12.32 -10.25 2.33
CA SER A 58 13.29 -10.98 3.15
C SER A 58 14.10 -10.08 4.10
N THR A 59 14.06 -8.74 3.91
CA THR A 59 14.83 -7.80 4.74
C THR A 59 13.97 -6.65 5.27
N CYS A 60 14.30 -6.18 6.48
CA CYS A 60 13.66 -5.01 7.06
C CYS A 60 13.94 -3.72 6.28
N GLU A 61 15.11 -3.63 5.62
CA GLU A 61 15.50 -2.46 4.81
C GLU A 61 14.59 -2.32 3.59
N ASP A 62 14.31 -3.42 2.89
CA ASP A 62 13.39 -3.40 1.76
C ASP A 62 11.93 -3.17 2.21
N ILE A 63 11.51 -3.72 3.36
CA ILE A 63 10.20 -3.35 3.95
C ILE A 63 10.12 -1.84 4.21
N ARG A 64 11.17 -1.24 4.78
CA ARG A 64 11.22 0.20 5.05
C ARG A 64 11.17 1.01 3.76
N TYR A 65 11.90 0.58 2.73
CA TYR A 65 11.87 1.21 1.41
C TYR A 65 10.48 1.15 0.78
N LYS A 66 9.85 -0.03 0.76
CA LYS A 66 8.48 -0.23 0.26
C LYS A 66 7.47 0.61 1.03
N ALA A 67 7.53 0.58 2.36
CA ALA A 67 6.63 1.36 3.20
C ALA A 67 6.76 2.86 2.92
N LYS A 68 7.99 3.38 2.81
CA LYS A 68 8.22 4.79 2.46
C LYS A 68 7.55 5.16 1.13
N ASN A 69 7.75 4.36 0.08
CA ASN A 69 7.13 4.63 -1.23
C ASN A 69 5.60 4.61 -1.17
N ILE A 70 5.01 3.68 -0.42
CA ILE A 70 3.55 3.65 -0.20
C ILE A 70 3.09 4.89 0.57
N TYR A 71 3.82 5.33 1.61
CA TYR A 71 3.50 6.55 2.35
C TYR A 71 3.60 7.80 1.47
N ASP A 72 4.64 7.92 0.66
CA ASP A 72 4.83 9.05 -0.26
C ASP A 72 3.68 9.10 -1.30
N TYR A 73 3.29 7.94 -1.84
CA TYR A 73 2.14 7.82 -2.73
C TYR A 73 0.83 8.26 -2.04
N LEU A 74 0.56 7.74 -0.84
CA LEU A 74 -0.65 8.09 -0.07
C LEU A 74 -0.67 9.58 0.26
N HIS A 75 0.46 10.14 0.67
CA HIS A 75 0.60 11.56 0.96
C HIS A 75 0.25 12.41 -0.27
N PHE A 76 0.81 12.09 -1.44
CA PHE A 76 0.50 12.77 -2.69
C PHE A 76 -0.98 12.63 -3.09
N PHE A 77 -1.54 11.43 -2.96
CA PHE A 77 -2.95 11.18 -3.23
C PHE A 77 -3.88 12.04 -2.36
N PHE A 78 -3.66 12.07 -1.04
CA PHE A 78 -4.48 12.87 -0.14
C PHE A 78 -4.30 14.37 -0.38
N LYS A 79 -3.07 14.84 -0.60
CA LYS A 79 -2.80 16.24 -0.99
C LYS A 79 -3.52 16.64 -2.27
N THR A 80 -3.57 15.73 -3.25
CA THR A 80 -4.28 15.96 -4.50
C THR A 80 -5.78 16.11 -4.24
N ILE A 81 -6.39 15.24 -3.43
CA ILE A 81 -7.81 15.36 -3.07
C ILE A 81 -8.08 16.66 -2.32
N GLU A 82 -7.26 17.03 -1.34
CA GLU A 82 -7.37 18.30 -0.60
C GLU A 82 -7.37 19.53 -1.52
N THR A 83 -6.77 19.44 -2.71
CA THR A 83 -6.73 20.56 -3.67
C THR A 83 -8.06 20.75 -4.40
N PHE A 84 -8.91 19.71 -4.47
CA PHE A 84 -10.20 19.75 -5.16
C PHE A 84 -11.40 19.96 -4.23
N VAL A 85 -11.15 20.08 -2.92
CA VAL A 85 -12.16 20.34 -1.88
C VAL A 85 -12.08 21.79 -1.44
#